data_AF-A0A9Q1UZV6-F1
#
_entry.id   AF-A0A9Q1UZV6-F1
#
_cell.length_a   1.000
_cell.length_b   1.000
_cell.length_c   1.000
_cell.angle_alpha   90.00
_cell.angle_beta   90.00
_cell.angle_gamma   90.00
#
_symmetry.space_group_name_H-M   'P 1'
#
loop_
_entity.id
_entity.type
_entity.pdbx_description
1 polymer ?
#
loop_
_entity_poly.entity_id
_entity_poly.type
_entity_poly.pdbx_seq_one_letter_code
_entity_poly.pdbx_strand_id
1 'polypeptide(L)'
;MVPFKRVWEDAITMVSKDEIKDINIVETYKGGFVVEEDKDTEFINKDDFVYFWSKMICNNEVLKEEVSSGRKLKYVYEIVKKLPYISENANGLKLVD
;
A
#
# COMPACT_ATOMS: atom_id res chain seq x y z
N MET A 1 -8.62 15.45 4.82
CA MET A 1 -7.74 14.41 5.40
C MET A 1 -8.47 13.07 5.42
N VAL A 2 -8.00 12.07 4.68
CA VAL A 2 -8.68 10.77 4.59
C VAL A 2 -8.40 9.93 5.85
N PRO A 3 -9.43 9.46 6.58
CA PRO A 3 -9.22 8.62 7.76
C PRO A 3 -8.57 7.29 7.38
N PHE A 4 -7.63 6.81 8.20
CA PHE A 4 -6.94 5.53 7.95
C PHE A 4 -7.91 4.35 7.76
N LYS A 5 -9.05 4.35 8.46
CA LYS A 5 -10.08 3.32 8.27
C LYS A 5 -10.52 3.20 6.81
N ARG A 6 -10.76 4.34 6.15
CA ARG A 6 -11.15 4.37 4.73
C ARG A 6 -10.01 3.87 3.84
N VAL A 7 -8.77 4.23 4.15
CA VAL A 7 -7.57 3.76 3.42
C VAL A 7 -7.46 2.24 3.44
N TRP A 8 -7.64 1.64 4.61
CA TRP A 8 -7.61 0.20 4.76
C TRP A 8 -8.78 -0.48 4.03
N GLU A 9 -9.98 0.06 4.14
CA GLU A 9 -11.18 -0.48 3.48
C GLU A 9 -11.06 -0.41 1.95
N ASP A 10 -10.59 0.72 1.40
CA ASP A 10 -10.37 0.90 -0.03
C ASP A 10 -9.28 -0.05 -0.54
N ALA A 11 -8.16 -0.18 0.18
CA ALA A 11 -7.07 -1.09 -0.18
C ALA A 11 -7.51 -2.57 -0.19
N ILE A 12 -8.19 -3.04 0.86
CA ILE A 12 -8.68 -4.43 0.92
C ILE A 12 -9.75 -4.69 -0.14
N THR A 13 -10.60 -3.70 -0.42
CA THR A 13 -11.59 -3.82 -1.51
C THR A 13 -10.89 -4.01 -2.86
N MET A 14 -9.87 -3.22 -3.16
CA MET A 14 -9.09 -3.34 -4.40
C MET A 14 -8.36 -4.69 -4.51
N VAL A 15 -7.73 -5.13 -3.42
CA VAL A 15 -7.09 -6.46 -3.34
C VAL A 15 -8.11 -7.57 -3.61
N SER A 16 -9.29 -7.50 -2.99
CA SER A 16 -10.34 -8.51 -3.15
C SER A 16 -10.93 -8.59 -4.56
N LYS A 17 -10.81 -7.49 -5.34
CA LYS A 17 -11.28 -7.39 -6.72
C LYS A 17 -10.20 -7.68 -7.75
N ASP A 18 -9.00 -8.05 -7.33
CA ASP A 18 -7.85 -8.29 -8.20
C ASP A 18 -7.49 -7.07 -9.08
N GLU A 19 -7.69 -5.86 -8.54
CA GLU A 19 -7.40 -4.60 -9.26
C GLU A 19 -5.90 -4.26 -9.29
N ILE A 20 -5.06 -5.02 -8.58
CA ILE A 20 -3.64 -4.73 -8.34
C ILE A 20 -2.77 -5.74 -9.08
N LYS A 21 -2.50 -5.45 -10.37
CA LYS A 21 -1.75 -6.35 -11.26
C LYS A 21 -0.24 -6.34 -11.04
N ASP A 22 0.27 -5.33 -10.33
CA ASP A 22 1.70 -5.11 -10.11
C ASP A 22 2.26 -6.01 -8.99
N ILE A 23 1.40 -6.78 -8.31
CA ILE A 23 1.72 -7.60 -7.13
C ILE A 23 1.03 -8.95 -7.26
N ASN A 24 1.75 -10.04 -6.99
CA ASN A 24 1.18 -11.39 -6.99
C ASN A 24 0.60 -11.73 -5.61
N ILE A 25 -0.71 -11.52 -5.43
CA ILE A 25 -1.43 -11.82 -4.20
C ILE A 25 -1.98 -13.24 -4.28
N VAL A 26 -1.46 -14.13 -3.43
CA VAL A 26 -1.79 -15.57 -3.49
C VAL A 26 -2.90 -15.97 -2.53
N GLU A 27 -3.07 -15.25 -1.41
CA GLU A 27 -4.11 -15.54 -0.41
C GLU A 27 -4.60 -14.26 0.27
N THR A 28 -5.89 -14.23 0.62
CA THR A 28 -6.52 -13.11 1.35
C THR A 28 -7.20 -13.58 2.62
N TYR A 29 -7.09 -12.75 3.67
CA TYR A 29 -7.59 -13.01 5.00
C TYR A 29 -8.33 -11.77 5.51
N LYS A 30 -9.14 -11.94 6.57
CA LYS A 30 -9.84 -10.81 7.20
C LYS A 30 -8.90 -9.70 7.71
N GLY A 31 -7.66 -10.06 8.05
CA GLY A 31 -6.66 -9.14 8.62
C GLY A 31 -5.53 -8.71 7.68
N GLY A 32 -5.51 -9.20 6.44
CA GLY A 32 -4.36 -9.00 5.54
C GLY A 32 -4.36 -9.96 4.36
N PHE A 33 -3.25 -10.03 3.65
CA PHE A 33 -3.09 -10.87 2.46
C PHE A 33 -1.62 -11.28 2.30
N VAL A 34 -1.39 -12.38 1.58
CA VAL A 34 -0.07 -12.92 1.30
C VAL A 34 0.34 -12.53 -0.11
N VAL A 35 1.53 -11.95 -0.23
CA VAL A 35 2.19 -11.63 -1.49
C VAL A 35 3.33 -12.62 -1.71
N GLU A 36 3.50 -13.10 -2.93
CA GLU A 36 4.61 -13.99 -3.32
C GLU A 36 5.49 -13.34 -4.40
N GLU A 37 6.80 -13.26 -4.15
CA GLU A 37 7.81 -12.77 -5.10
C GLU A 37 9.07 -13.65 -4.98
N ASP A 38 9.59 -14.17 -6.10
CA ASP A 38 10.81 -15.00 -6.16
C ASP A 38 10.87 -16.19 -5.18
N LYS A 39 9.72 -16.84 -4.92
CA LYS A 39 9.51 -17.96 -3.96
C LYS A 39 9.56 -17.56 -2.48
N ASP A 40 9.68 -16.28 -2.18
CA ASP A 40 9.48 -15.75 -0.84
C ASP A 40 8.04 -15.25 -0.70
N THR A 41 7.45 -15.46 0.47
CA THR A 41 6.10 -14.99 0.80
C THR A 41 6.14 -13.97 1.91
N GLU A 42 5.38 -12.89 1.76
CA GLU A 42 5.24 -11.84 2.76
C GLU A 42 3.77 -11.65 3.12
N PHE A 43 3.46 -11.68 4.43
CA PHE A 43 2.13 -11.35 4.91
C PHE A 43 2.03 -9.85 5.18
N ILE A 44 1.13 -9.19 4.46
CA ILE A 44 0.85 -7.77 4.56
C ILE A 44 -0.44 -7.58 5.35
N ASN A 45 -0.38 -6.74 6.38
CA ASN A 45 -1.50 -6.52 7.28
C ASN A 45 -1.78 -5.02 7.50
N LYS A 46 -2.78 -4.75 8.33
CA LYS A 46 -3.21 -3.39 8.65
C LYS A 46 -2.10 -2.52 9.24
N ASP A 47 -1.21 -3.06 10.05
CA ASP A 47 -0.17 -2.28 10.73
C ASP A 47 0.91 -1.78 9.74
N ASP A 48 1.21 -2.57 8.71
CA ASP A 48 2.08 -2.15 7.61
C ASP A 48 1.52 -0.90 6.90
N PHE A 49 0.20 -0.85 6.71
CA PHE A 49 -0.50 0.31 6.16
C PHE A 49 -0.53 1.49 7.14
N VAL A 50 -0.71 1.26 8.45
CA VAL A 50 -0.71 2.33 9.47
C VAL A 50 0.62 3.08 9.43
N TYR A 51 1.73 2.34 9.40
CA TYR A 51 3.07 2.93 9.36
C TYR A 51 3.25 3.80 8.11
N PHE A 52 2.93 3.26 6.93
CA PHE A 52 3.05 3.98 5.67
C PHE A 52 2.16 5.23 5.64
N TRP A 53 0.90 5.09 6.04
CA TRP A 53 -0.08 6.19 6.02
C TRP A 53 0.29 7.30 7.00
N SER A 54 0.84 6.95 8.16
CA SER A 54 1.32 7.93 9.14
C SER A 54 2.44 8.79 8.58
N LYS A 55 3.41 8.18 7.87
CA LYS A 55 4.46 8.94 7.15
C LYS A 55 3.87 9.88 6.11
N MET A 56 2.95 9.38 5.30
CA MET A 56 2.32 10.17 4.24
C MET A 56 1.55 11.37 4.79
N ILE A 57 0.83 11.24 5.92
CA ILE A 57 0.17 12.38 6.55
C ILE A 57 1.19 13.40 7.09
N CYS A 58 2.23 12.93 7.77
CA CYS A 58 3.22 13.82 8.39
C CYS A 58 4.02 14.64 7.37
N ASN A 59 4.39 14.01 6.25
CA ASN A 59 5.28 14.61 5.25
C ASN A 59 4.50 15.15 4.04
N ASN A 60 3.21 14.86 3.94
CA ASN A 60 2.35 15.07 2.77
C ASN A 60 2.80 14.32 1.50
N GLU A 61 3.86 13.52 1.58
CA GLU A 61 4.41 12.70 0.51
C GLU A 61 5.17 11.49 1.10
N VAL A 62 5.39 10.47 0.26
CA VAL A 62 6.32 9.36 0.54
C VAL A 62 7.15 9.13 -0.71
N LEU A 63 8.47 9.25 -0.59
CA LEU A 63 9.38 9.08 -1.72
C LEU A 63 9.59 7.59 -2.01
N LYS A 64 9.79 7.25 -3.28
CA LYS A 64 10.01 5.86 -3.72
C LYS A 64 11.27 5.24 -3.08
N GLU A 65 12.28 6.06 -2.84
CA GLU A 65 13.53 5.65 -2.18
C GLU A 65 13.36 5.33 -0.68
N GLU A 66 12.33 5.87 -0.02
CA GLU A 66 12.08 5.57 1.40
C GLU A 66 11.47 4.18 1.60
N VAL A 67 10.87 3.61 0.56
CA VAL A 67 10.23 2.28 0.59
C VAL A 67 11.01 1.19 -0.13
N SER A 68 12.06 1.54 -0.88
CA SER A 68 12.91 0.57 -1.58
C SER A 68 13.72 -0.33 -0.63
N SER A 69 13.86 0.05 0.64
CA SER A 69 14.60 -0.70 1.66
C SER A 69 13.81 -1.81 2.35
N GLY A 70 12.48 -1.83 2.25
CA GLY A 70 11.62 -2.81 2.94
C GLY A 70 10.61 -3.48 2.01
N ARG A 71 10.69 -4.82 1.88
CA ARG A 71 9.80 -5.59 0.97
C ARG A 71 8.33 -5.32 1.21
N LYS A 72 7.88 -5.31 2.47
CA LYS A 72 6.49 -5.00 2.82
C LYS A 72 6.06 -3.60 2.42
N LEU A 73 6.91 -2.61 2.66
CA LEU A 73 6.63 -1.21 2.31
C LEU A 73 6.55 -1.00 0.81
N LYS A 74 7.35 -1.73 0.01
CA LYS A 74 7.21 -1.79 -1.45
C LYS A 74 5.79 -2.25 -1.83
N TYR A 75 5.29 -3.36 -1.27
CA TYR A 75 3.92 -3.81 -1.60
C TYR A 75 2.85 -2.83 -1.14
N VAL A 76 2.98 -2.25 0.05
CA VAL A 76 2.04 -1.21 0.52
C VAL A 76 2.06 0.01 -0.42
N TYR A 77 3.23 0.45 -0.87
CA TYR A 77 3.37 1.53 -1.85
C TYR A 77 2.62 1.23 -3.15
N GLU A 78 2.82 0.03 -3.71
CA GLU A 78 2.19 -0.43 -4.95
C GLU A 78 0.65 -0.51 -4.86
N ILE A 79 0.11 -0.68 -3.65
CA ILE A 79 -1.33 -0.66 -3.39
C ILE A 79 -1.83 0.77 -3.19
N VAL A 80 -1.15 1.54 -2.34
CA VAL A 80 -1.53 2.92 -2.00
C VAL A 80 -1.51 3.83 -3.23
N LYS A 81 -0.57 3.62 -4.16
CA LYS A 81 -0.50 4.40 -5.42
C LYS A 81 -1.76 4.33 -6.27
N LYS A 82 -2.59 3.28 -6.09
CA LYS A 82 -3.82 3.06 -6.86
C LYS A 82 -5.07 3.64 -6.16
N LEU A 83 -4.93 4.17 -4.94
CA LEU A 83 -6.04 4.77 -4.20
C LEU A 83 -6.51 6.07 -4.87
N PRO A 84 -7.81 6.39 -4.83
CA PRO A 84 -8.39 7.48 -5.63
C PRO A 84 -7.98 8.90 -5.18
N TYR A 85 -7.38 9.04 -4.01
CA TYR A 85 -6.90 10.30 -3.43
C TYR A 85 -5.37 10.35 -3.35
N ILE A 86 -4.68 9.50 -4.12
CA ILE A 86 -3.23 9.46 -4.24
C ILE A 86 -2.84 9.80 -5.67
N SER A 87 -1.81 10.63 -5.78
CA SER A 87 -1.17 10.96 -7.05
C SER A 87 0.27 10.48 -7.04
N GLU A 88 0.67 9.79 -8.10
CA GLU A 88 2.06 9.37 -8.32
C GLU A 88 2.78 10.41 -9.19
N ASN A 89 3.95 10.85 -8.74
CA ASN A 89 4.87 11.68 -9.50
C ASN A 89 6.22 10.95 -9.67
N ALA A 90 7.17 11.58 -10.35
CA ALA A 90 8.48 10.97 -10.63
C ALA A 90 9.26 10.56 -9.37
N ASN A 91 8.98 11.17 -8.23
CA ASN A 91 9.75 11.01 -6.98
C ASN A 91 9.02 10.15 -5.93
N GLY A 92 7.70 10.01 -6.01
CA GLY A 92 6.93 9.25 -5.03
C GLY A 92 5.42 9.46 -5.10
N LEU A 93 4.75 9.20 -3.98
CA LEU A 93 3.30 9.35 -3.82
C LEU A 93 2.98 10.60 -3.00
N LYS A 94 1.92 11.30 -3.42
CA LYS A 94 1.42 12.50 -2.74
C LYS A 94 -0.09 12.39 -2.51
N LEU A 95 -0.56 12.96 -1.41
CA LEU A 95 -1.99 13.18 -1.20
C LEU A 95 -2.48 14.27 -2.16
N VAL A 96 -3.56 13.99 -2.87
CA VAL A 96 -4.33 14.99 -3.60
C VAL A 96 -5.57 15.34 -2.78
N ASP A 97 -5.82 16.64 -2.61
CA ASP A 97 -6.97 17.18 -1.86
C ASP A 97 -8.32 16.77 -2.48
#